data_AF-A0AA94UGW1-F1
#
_entry.id   AF-A0AA94UGW1-F1
#
_cell.length_a   1.000
_cell.length_b   1.000
_cell.length_c   1.000
_cell.angle_alpha   90.00
_cell.angle_beta   90.00
_cell.angle_gamma   90.00
#
_symmetry.space_group_name_H-M   'P 1'
#
loop_
_entity.id
_entity.type
_entity.pdbx_description
1 polymer ?
#
loop_
_entity_poly.entity_id
_entity_poly.type
_entity_poly.pdbx_seq_one_letter_code
_entity_poly.pdbx_strand_id
1 'polypeptide(L)'
;MGAVRNIGIQPTDPLGWMFTFAELGTLGPRLLVRNRRSVDPIVGTGAANVSLTSYGKRISTVWQTIETIGAGTVKPHRLILWLDDRDAYLDPPATLKRLQARGLEIRHCRDYGPHKKYFPYLNEILPAEPDCTLVTADDDVYYPPGWLAELLAAHRPGEVTAFRARIRSDGPYRTWPMCTTTEASESVFATGVSGVAYPPELLGALRDRGEAFAEVCPRADDYWLHYAAVSTGIPIRQVRDVAAYFWPIVLVASRGLWDGSGTANDAIAARTRQTWQNFRNRPGAE
;
A
#
# COMPACT_ATOMS: atom_id res chain seq x y z
N MET A 1 19.30 13.35 -15.84
CA MET A 1 18.96 13.64 -14.42
C MET A 1 19.23 12.36 -13.65
N GLY A 2 20.09 12.37 -12.62
CA GLY A 2 20.44 11.13 -11.90
C GLY A 2 19.22 10.50 -11.22
N ALA A 3 19.04 9.19 -11.35
CA ALA A 3 17.96 8.45 -10.70
C ALA A 3 18.13 8.50 -9.17
N VAL A 4 17.03 8.69 -8.43
CA VAL A 4 17.01 8.64 -6.96
C VAL A 4 17.46 7.26 -6.50
N ARG A 5 18.41 7.17 -5.57
CA ARG A 5 18.99 5.90 -5.08
C ARG A 5 18.17 5.19 -4.02
N ASN A 6 16.90 5.54 -3.86
CA ASN A 6 15.99 4.92 -2.92
C ASN A 6 15.59 3.50 -3.38
N ILE A 7 16.54 2.57 -3.36
CA ILE A 7 16.32 1.19 -3.77
C ILE A 7 15.65 0.36 -2.67
N GLY A 8 15.24 0.94 -1.55
CA GLY A 8 14.62 0.23 -0.44
C GLY A 8 15.59 -0.63 0.39
N ILE A 9 16.90 -0.44 0.25
CA ILE A 9 17.92 -1.08 1.09
C ILE A 9 18.63 0.02 1.87
N GLN A 10 18.72 -0.14 3.19
CA GLN A 10 19.40 0.83 4.04
C GLN A 10 20.92 0.75 3.85
N PRO A 11 21.64 1.90 3.78
CA PRO A 11 23.10 1.89 3.73
C PRO A 11 23.71 1.23 4.98
N THR A 12 24.81 0.51 4.78
CA THR A 12 25.55 -0.16 5.86
C THR A 12 26.75 0.64 6.35
N ASP A 13 27.14 1.70 5.62
CA ASP A 13 28.33 2.50 5.89
C ASP A 13 28.03 4.02 5.96
N PRO A 14 28.89 4.83 6.60
CA PRO A 14 28.68 6.27 6.76
C PRO A 14 28.61 7.05 5.44
N LEU A 15 29.36 6.66 4.40
CA LEU A 15 29.35 7.36 3.11
C LEU A 15 28.01 7.14 2.40
N GLY A 16 27.47 5.92 2.44
CA GLY A 16 26.14 5.61 1.93
C GLY A 16 25.04 6.42 2.63
N TRP A 17 25.14 6.61 3.96
CA TRP A 17 24.24 7.48 4.71
C TRP A 17 24.39 8.96 4.33
N MET A 18 25.62 9.46 4.15
CA MET A 18 25.86 10.82 3.68
C MET A 18 25.18 11.09 2.32
N PHE A 19 25.31 10.18 1.35
CA PHE A 19 24.63 10.32 0.05
C PHE A 19 23.11 10.28 0.19
N THR A 20 22.59 9.41 1.03
CA THR A 20 21.15 9.32 1.32
C THR A 20 20.60 10.63 1.85
N PHE A 21 21.27 11.24 2.85
CA PHE A 21 20.84 12.53 3.40
C PHE A 21 20.98 13.68 2.40
N ALA A 22 22.04 13.69 1.59
CA ALA A 22 22.19 14.67 0.52
C ALA A 22 21.05 14.57 -0.52
N GLU A 23 20.67 13.36 -0.92
CA GLU A 23 19.54 13.16 -1.84
C GLU A 23 18.22 13.59 -1.20
N LEU A 24 17.93 13.14 0.03
CA LEU A 24 16.72 13.53 0.77
C LEU A 24 16.59 15.05 0.91
N GLY A 25 17.69 15.74 1.23
CA GLY A 25 17.71 17.20 1.35
C GLY A 25 17.35 17.95 0.07
N THR A 26 17.58 17.33 -1.10
CA THR A 26 17.22 17.92 -2.41
C THR A 26 15.88 17.45 -2.96
N LEU A 27 15.33 16.35 -2.44
CA LEU A 27 14.15 15.70 -3.01
C LEU A 27 12.90 16.58 -2.90
N GLY A 28 12.60 17.12 -1.72
CA GLY A 28 11.45 18.01 -1.49
C GLY A 28 11.42 19.21 -2.45
N PRO A 29 12.50 20.01 -2.54
CA PRO A 29 12.59 21.11 -3.51
C PRO A 29 12.39 20.66 -4.98
N ARG A 30 12.97 19.53 -5.38
CA ARG A 30 12.82 18.98 -6.74
C ARG A 30 11.37 18.59 -7.03
N LEU A 31 10.72 17.90 -6.09
CA LEU A 31 9.32 17.51 -6.21
C LEU A 31 8.42 18.76 -6.27
N LEU A 32 8.71 19.80 -5.50
CA LEU A 32 7.95 21.06 -5.55
C LEU A 32 8.07 21.73 -6.92
N VAL A 33 9.26 21.76 -7.51
CA VAL A 33 9.48 22.29 -8.87
C VAL A 33 8.70 21.46 -9.90
N ARG A 34 8.78 20.13 -9.83
CA ARG A 34 8.02 19.23 -10.71
C ARG A 34 6.52 19.47 -10.56
N ASN A 35 6.00 19.50 -9.34
CA ASN A 35 4.59 19.71 -9.05
C ASN A 35 4.07 21.06 -9.57
N ARG A 36 4.92 22.09 -9.61
CA ARG A 36 4.54 23.42 -10.13
C ARG A 36 4.64 23.55 -11.65
N ARG A 37 5.50 22.77 -12.30
CA ARG A 37 5.89 23.02 -13.71
C ARG A 37 5.60 21.87 -14.68
N SER A 38 5.51 20.63 -14.20
CA SER A 38 5.28 19.47 -15.06
C SER A 38 3.82 19.41 -15.49
N VAL A 39 3.62 19.08 -16.77
CA VAL A 39 2.33 18.73 -17.36
C VAL A 39 2.23 17.24 -17.68
N ASP A 40 3.27 16.45 -17.33
CA ASP A 40 3.32 15.03 -17.65
C ASP A 40 2.20 14.31 -16.88
N PRO A 41 1.37 13.49 -17.54
CA PRO A 41 0.39 12.67 -16.85
C PRO A 41 1.04 11.81 -15.77
N ILE A 42 0.39 11.63 -14.62
CA ILE A 42 0.86 10.74 -13.55
C ILE A 42 0.26 9.34 -13.64
N VAL A 43 -0.67 9.15 -14.57
CA VAL A 43 -1.31 7.88 -14.95
C VAL A 43 -0.96 7.54 -16.39
N GLY A 44 -1.21 6.30 -16.80
CA GLY A 44 -0.96 5.81 -18.15
C GLY A 44 -1.71 4.51 -18.42
N THR A 45 -1.17 3.68 -19.32
CA THR A 45 -1.77 2.39 -19.71
C THR A 45 -1.24 1.23 -18.86
N GLY A 46 -0.89 1.47 -17.60
CA GLY A 46 -0.39 0.43 -16.69
C GLY A 46 -1.43 -0.67 -16.46
N ALA A 47 -1.00 -1.83 -15.97
CA ALA A 47 -1.87 -2.99 -15.75
C ALA A 47 -2.57 -3.00 -14.38
N ALA A 48 -2.40 -1.96 -13.56
CA ALA A 48 -2.94 -1.90 -12.20
C ALA A 48 -3.39 -0.51 -11.82
N ASN A 49 -4.42 -0.46 -10.97
CA ASN A 49 -4.82 0.73 -10.25
C ASN A 49 -3.99 0.88 -8.97
N VAL A 50 -3.53 2.09 -8.68
CA VAL A 50 -2.85 2.41 -7.42
C VAL A 50 -3.80 3.20 -6.53
N SER A 51 -3.98 2.73 -5.30
CA SER A 51 -4.86 3.33 -4.30
C SER A 51 -4.09 3.65 -3.02
N LEU A 52 -4.32 4.83 -2.48
CA LEU A 52 -3.76 5.29 -1.21
C LEU A 52 -4.78 6.13 -0.46
N THR A 53 -4.53 6.37 0.82
CA THR A 53 -5.39 7.21 1.67
C THR A 53 -4.53 8.19 2.45
N SER A 54 -5.06 9.37 2.73
CA SER A 54 -4.41 10.34 3.61
C SER A 54 -5.43 10.98 4.55
N TYR A 55 -4.96 11.55 5.65
CA TYR A 55 -5.81 12.12 6.70
C TYR A 55 -5.08 13.23 7.46
N GLY A 56 -5.84 14.18 8.02
CA GLY A 56 -5.33 15.27 8.86
C GLY A 56 -4.14 16.00 8.23
N LYS A 57 -3.07 16.19 9.01
CA LYS A 57 -1.87 16.93 8.56
C LYS A 57 -1.18 16.27 7.35
N ARG A 58 -1.34 14.95 7.15
CA ARG A 58 -0.69 14.23 6.06
C ARG A 58 -1.22 14.63 4.68
N ILE A 59 -2.44 15.14 4.61
CA ILE A 59 -3.04 15.65 3.36
C ILE A 59 -2.20 16.79 2.76
N SER A 60 -1.53 17.58 3.60
CA SER A 60 -0.66 18.66 3.14
C SER A 60 0.65 18.17 2.51
N THR A 61 1.01 16.90 2.69
CA THR A 61 2.31 16.33 2.27
C THR A 61 2.22 15.16 1.32
N VAL A 62 1.08 14.44 1.25
CA VAL A 62 0.87 13.25 0.40
C VAL A 62 1.13 13.51 -1.09
N TRP A 63 1.04 14.76 -1.54
CA TRP A 63 1.41 15.16 -2.90
C TRP A 63 2.83 14.72 -3.28
N GLN A 64 3.76 14.64 -2.32
CA GLN A 64 5.13 14.18 -2.56
C GLN A 64 5.19 12.70 -2.92
N THR A 65 4.47 11.85 -2.19
CA THR A 65 4.32 10.43 -2.51
C THR A 65 3.70 10.26 -3.90
N ILE A 66 2.61 10.97 -4.17
CA ILE A 66 1.92 10.92 -5.46
C ILE A 66 2.83 11.37 -6.61
N GLU A 67 3.63 12.43 -6.43
CA GLU A 67 4.63 12.85 -7.42
C GLU A 67 5.67 11.77 -7.68
N THR A 68 6.14 11.06 -6.65
CA THR A 68 7.12 9.99 -6.83
C THR A 68 6.53 8.78 -7.56
N ILE A 69 5.29 8.40 -7.25
CA ILE A 69 4.56 7.35 -8.00
C ILE A 69 4.40 7.77 -9.47
N GLY A 70 3.93 9.00 -9.71
CA GLY A 70 3.72 9.56 -11.05
C GLY A 70 4.99 9.89 -11.84
N ALA A 71 6.16 9.82 -11.19
CA ALA A 71 7.48 9.91 -11.83
C ALA A 71 8.07 8.53 -12.13
N GLY A 72 7.33 7.45 -11.84
CA GLY A 72 7.72 6.08 -12.14
C GLY A 72 7.92 5.82 -13.64
N THR A 73 8.76 4.83 -13.96
CA THR A 73 8.97 4.35 -15.33
C THR A 73 7.74 3.65 -15.89
N VAL A 74 6.97 3.00 -15.02
CA VAL A 74 5.62 2.51 -15.28
C VAL A 74 4.64 3.37 -14.49
N LYS A 75 3.61 3.87 -15.17
CA LYS A 75 2.53 4.65 -14.56
C LYS A 75 1.33 3.75 -14.30
N PRO A 76 0.59 3.98 -13.21
CA PRO A 76 -0.63 3.22 -12.94
C PRO A 76 -1.73 3.54 -13.95
N HIS A 77 -2.69 2.63 -14.09
CA HIS A 77 -3.91 2.86 -14.88
C HIS A 77 -4.73 4.01 -14.28
N ARG A 78 -4.98 3.92 -12.97
CA ARG A 78 -5.59 4.97 -12.15
C ARG A 78 -4.74 5.20 -10.90
N LEU A 79 -4.71 6.43 -10.42
CA LEU A 79 -4.07 6.80 -9.16
C LEU A 79 -5.10 7.49 -8.28
N ILE A 80 -5.51 6.83 -7.20
CA ILE A 80 -6.70 7.18 -6.42
C ILE A 80 -6.30 7.50 -4.99
N LEU A 81 -6.59 8.73 -4.56
CA LEU A 81 -6.43 9.20 -3.19
C LEU A 81 -7.79 9.26 -2.48
N TRP A 82 -7.94 8.47 -1.43
CA TRP A 82 -9.11 8.46 -0.55
C TRP A 82 -8.92 9.39 0.64
N LEU A 83 -9.86 10.31 0.83
CA LEU A 83 -9.92 11.26 1.94
C LEU A 83 -11.20 11.05 2.75
N ASP A 84 -11.07 11.02 4.07
CA ASP A 84 -12.18 11.07 5.03
C ASP A 84 -12.51 12.50 5.50
N ASP A 85 -11.60 13.43 5.24
CA ASP A 85 -11.82 14.86 5.46
C ASP A 85 -12.63 15.45 4.29
N ARG A 86 -13.88 15.81 4.57
CA ARG A 86 -14.79 16.37 3.57
C ARG A 86 -14.36 17.74 3.07
N ASP A 87 -13.78 18.58 3.93
CA ASP A 87 -13.35 19.93 3.56
C ASP A 87 -12.13 19.84 2.62
N ALA A 88 -11.18 18.97 2.96
CA ALA A 88 -10.02 18.72 2.10
C ALA A 88 -10.37 18.03 0.77
N TYR A 89 -11.45 17.24 0.72
CA TYR A 89 -11.99 16.71 -0.52
C TYR A 89 -12.63 17.79 -1.40
N LEU A 90 -13.44 18.68 -0.81
CA LEU A 90 -14.13 19.75 -1.54
C LEU A 90 -13.18 20.85 -2.01
N ASP A 91 -12.17 21.18 -1.20
CA ASP A 91 -11.14 22.17 -1.52
C ASP A 91 -9.72 21.62 -1.27
N PRO A 92 -9.19 20.77 -2.17
CA PRO A 92 -7.88 20.17 -1.96
C PRO A 92 -6.75 21.23 -2.00
N PRO A 93 -5.64 21.00 -1.27
CA PRO A 93 -4.42 21.80 -1.40
C PRO A 93 -4.00 22.00 -2.86
N ALA A 94 -3.43 23.17 -3.17
CA ALA A 94 -3.02 23.51 -4.54
C ALA A 94 -2.05 22.48 -5.16
N THR A 95 -1.23 21.80 -4.35
CA THR A 95 -0.36 20.70 -4.77
C THR A 95 -1.15 19.50 -5.29
N LEU A 96 -2.25 19.13 -4.64
CA LEU A 96 -3.15 18.06 -5.06
C LEU A 96 -4.00 18.46 -6.26
N LYS A 97 -4.49 19.70 -6.33
CA LYS A 97 -5.20 20.21 -7.52
C LYS A 97 -4.35 20.13 -8.79
N ARG A 98 -3.05 20.44 -8.70
CA ARG A 98 -2.11 20.28 -9.83
C ARG A 98 -1.91 18.82 -10.22
N LEU A 99 -1.95 17.89 -9.27
CA LEU A 99 -1.91 16.45 -9.55
C LEU A 99 -3.22 15.95 -10.16
N GLN A 100 -4.38 16.48 -9.76
CA GLN A 100 -5.67 16.17 -10.41
C GLN A 100 -5.66 16.57 -11.88
N ALA A 101 -5.12 17.75 -12.20
CA ALA A 101 -4.93 18.19 -13.59
C ALA A 101 -4.01 17.25 -14.41
N ARG A 102 -3.25 16.37 -13.75
CA ARG A 102 -2.34 15.39 -14.36
C ARG A 102 -2.86 13.95 -14.27
N GLY A 103 -4.08 13.74 -13.76
CA GLY A 103 -4.76 12.45 -13.70
C GLY A 103 -4.96 11.84 -12.30
N LEU A 104 -4.62 12.54 -11.22
CA LEU A 104 -4.97 12.09 -9.86
C LEU A 104 -6.48 12.10 -9.69
N GLU A 105 -7.03 11.02 -9.16
CA GLU A 105 -8.39 10.97 -8.66
C GLU A 105 -8.40 11.21 -7.15
N ILE A 106 -9.19 12.16 -6.69
CA ILE A 106 -9.43 12.37 -5.26
C ILE A 106 -10.88 12.02 -4.99
N ARG A 107 -11.11 11.11 -4.04
CA ARG A 107 -12.44 10.62 -3.67
C ARG A 107 -12.66 10.73 -2.17
N HIS A 108 -13.89 11.02 -1.79
CA HIS A 108 -14.31 11.03 -0.39
C HIS A 108 -14.77 9.65 0.06
N CYS A 109 -14.43 9.25 1.28
CA CYS A 109 -14.94 8.05 1.92
C CYS A 109 -15.19 8.31 3.41
N ARG A 110 -15.92 7.43 4.10
CA ARG A 110 -15.94 7.48 5.57
C ARG A 110 -14.62 7.01 6.15
N ASP A 111 -14.36 7.32 7.41
CA ASP A 111 -13.16 6.82 8.08
C ASP A 111 -13.27 5.30 8.37
N TYR A 112 -12.51 4.52 7.60
CA TYR A 112 -12.31 3.08 7.82
C TYR A 112 -10.95 2.78 8.47
N GLY A 113 -10.27 3.80 9.02
CA GLY A 113 -8.92 3.67 9.55
C GLY A 113 -7.94 3.19 8.47
N PRO A 114 -7.08 2.19 8.75
CA PRO A 114 -6.09 1.70 7.79
C PRO A 114 -6.73 0.99 6.57
N HIS A 115 -8.00 0.60 6.64
CA HIS A 115 -8.68 -0.07 5.54
C HIS A 115 -9.08 0.87 4.39
N LYS A 116 -8.95 2.20 4.56
CA LYS A 116 -9.29 3.20 3.53
C LYS A 116 -8.51 3.02 2.21
N LYS A 117 -7.33 2.41 2.23
CA LYS A 117 -6.53 2.23 1.01
C LYS A 117 -7.07 1.16 0.05
N TYR A 118 -7.95 0.27 0.50
CA TYR A 118 -8.53 -0.78 -0.36
C TYR A 118 -10.05 -0.85 -0.28
N PHE A 119 -10.66 -0.72 0.90
CA PHE A 119 -12.09 -0.99 1.07
C PHE A 119 -13.02 -0.09 0.24
N PRO A 120 -12.87 1.25 0.19
CA PRO A 120 -13.71 2.07 -0.68
C PRO A 120 -13.49 1.75 -2.17
N TYR A 121 -12.27 1.34 -2.58
CA TYR A 121 -12.02 0.86 -3.94
C TYR A 121 -12.85 -0.38 -4.29
N LEU A 122 -12.96 -1.35 -3.38
CA LEU A 122 -13.77 -2.55 -3.58
C LEU A 122 -15.24 -2.25 -3.88
N ASN A 123 -15.76 -1.16 -3.33
CA ASN A 123 -17.18 -0.81 -3.43
C ASN A 123 -17.46 0.13 -4.61
N GLU A 124 -16.56 1.08 -4.89
CA GLU A 124 -16.81 2.14 -5.87
C GLU A 124 -16.14 1.90 -7.22
N ILE A 125 -15.05 1.12 -7.27
CA ILE A 125 -14.22 0.97 -8.47
C ILE A 125 -14.27 -0.45 -9.01
N LEU A 126 -14.02 -1.45 -8.16
CA LEU A 126 -13.97 -2.85 -8.56
C LEU A 126 -15.19 -3.32 -9.37
N PRO A 127 -16.46 -2.90 -9.08
CA PRO A 127 -17.61 -3.35 -9.88
C PRO A 127 -17.55 -2.97 -11.37
N ALA A 128 -16.87 -1.87 -11.71
CA ALA A 128 -16.69 -1.42 -13.09
C ALA A 128 -15.39 -1.96 -13.74
N GLU A 129 -14.42 -2.37 -12.92
CA GLU A 129 -13.11 -2.88 -13.34
C GLU A 129 -12.78 -4.19 -12.60
N PRO A 130 -13.57 -5.25 -12.78
CA PRO A 130 -13.48 -6.46 -11.96
C PRO A 130 -12.15 -7.19 -12.13
N ASP A 131 -11.54 -7.09 -13.31
CA ASP A 131 -10.31 -7.80 -13.66
C ASP A 131 -9.02 -7.01 -13.36
N CYS A 132 -9.13 -5.80 -12.78
CA CYS A 132 -7.97 -4.94 -12.55
C CYS A 132 -7.26 -5.26 -11.22
N THR A 133 -5.94 -5.48 -11.29
CA THR A 133 -5.08 -5.57 -10.09
C THR A 133 -5.11 -4.26 -9.31
N LEU A 134 -5.28 -4.37 -8.00
CA LEU A 134 -5.14 -3.24 -7.07
C LEU A 134 -3.76 -3.24 -6.44
N VAL A 135 -3.05 -2.12 -6.52
CA VAL A 135 -1.83 -1.85 -5.76
C VAL A 135 -2.15 -0.83 -4.67
N THR A 136 -1.86 -1.15 -3.41
CA THR A 136 -1.97 -0.17 -2.31
C THR A 136 -0.64 0.50 -2.03
N ALA A 137 -0.65 1.81 -1.78
CA ALA A 137 0.51 2.60 -1.39
C ALA A 137 0.27 3.40 -0.09
N ASP A 138 1.36 3.78 0.59
CA ASP A 138 1.36 4.61 1.79
C ASP A 138 1.50 6.09 1.43
N ASP A 139 0.95 7.00 2.25
CA ASP A 139 0.92 8.45 1.97
C ASP A 139 2.16 9.23 2.43
N ASP A 140 3.12 8.52 3.03
CA ASP A 140 4.32 9.05 3.66
C ASP A 140 5.59 8.36 3.16
N VAL A 141 5.58 7.80 1.94
CA VAL A 141 6.72 7.13 1.32
C VAL A 141 7.14 7.84 0.03
N TYR A 142 8.45 7.99 -0.17
CA TYR A 142 9.02 8.32 -1.48
C TYR A 142 9.22 7.04 -2.28
N TYR A 143 8.44 6.82 -3.34
CA TYR A 143 8.58 5.61 -4.15
C TYR A 143 9.67 5.78 -5.23
N PRO A 144 10.61 4.83 -5.40
CA PRO A 144 11.60 4.94 -6.47
C PRO A 144 10.97 4.80 -7.86
N PRO A 145 11.64 5.30 -8.93
CA PRO A 145 11.10 5.23 -10.28
C PRO A 145 10.73 3.82 -10.76
N GLY A 146 11.43 2.79 -10.28
CA GLY A 146 11.17 1.38 -10.62
C GLY A 146 10.09 0.70 -9.77
N TRP A 147 9.53 1.37 -8.75
CA TRP A 147 8.67 0.74 -7.75
C TRP A 147 7.50 -0.06 -8.34
N LEU A 148 6.66 0.60 -9.15
CA LEU A 148 5.49 -0.06 -9.74
C LEU A 148 5.89 -1.09 -10.79
N ALA A 149 6.90 -0.79 -11.61
CA ALA A 149 7.41 -1.70 -12.63
C ALA A 149 7.88 -3.02 -12.03
N GLU A 150 8.66 -2.94 -10.94
CA GLU A 150 9.21 -4.08 -10.25
C GLU A 150 8.12 -4.90 -9.54
N LEU A 151 7.17 -4.23 -8.87
CA LEU A 151 6.04 -4.90 -8.23
C LEU A 151 5.22 -5.69 -9.24
N LEU A 152 4.87 -5.06 -10.38
CA LEU A 152 4.07 -5.70 -11.42
C LEU A 152 4.84 -6.80 -12.17
N ALA A 153 6.16 -6.68 -12.31
CA ALA A 153 6.98 -7.74 -12.91
C ALA A 153 7.04 -9.01 -12.03
N ALA A 154 6.99 -8.84 -10.71
CA ALA A 154 6.95 -9.96 -9.76
C ALA A 154 5.54 -10.53 -9.57
N HIS A 155 4.50 -9.73 -9.82
CA HIS A 155 3.11 -10.13 -9.61
C HIS A 155 2.66 -11.22 -10.59
N ARG A 156 1.93 -12.21 -10.06
CA ARG A 156 1.35 -13.31 -10.83
C ARG A 156 -0.16 -13.36 -10.61
N PRO A 157 -0.95 -13.79 -11.62
CA PRO A 157 -2.37 -14.03 -11.44
C PRO A 157 -2.64 -14.95 -10.24
N GLY A 158 -3.65 -14.64 -9.44
CA GLY A 158 -4.01 -15.46 -8.27
C GLY A 158 -3.02 -15.42 -7.10
N GLU A 159 -2.11 -14.43 -7.04
CA GLU A 159 -1.16 -14.28 -5.92
C GLU A 159 -1.14 -12.85 -5.38
N VAL A 160 -0.97 -12.68 -4.07
CA VAL A 160 -0.62 -11.37 -3.49
C VAL A 160 0.89 -11.16 -3.60
N THR A 161 1.31 -9.96 -3.97
CA THR A 161 2.75 -9.64 -4.12
C THR A 161 3.10 -8.41 -3.31
N ALA A 162 4.04 -8.52 -2.38
CA ALA A 162 4.39 -7.45 -1.46
C ALA A 162 5.90 -7.15 -1.46
N PHE A 163 6.27 -5.89 -1.25
CA PHE A 163 7.67 -5.51 -1.08
C PHE A 163 8.25 -5.89 0.30
N ARG A 164 7.40 -6.05 1.30
CA ARG A 164 7.81 -6.37 2.67
C ARG A 164 6.87 -7.36 3.33
N ALA A 165 7.42 -8.52 3.65
CA ALA A 165 6.71 -9.59 4.33
C ALA A 165 7.49 -10.19 5.51
N ARG A 166 6.78 -10.91 6.38
CA ARG A 166 7.32 -11.80 7.40
C ARG A 166 6.95 -13.24 7.09
N ILE A 167 7.69 -14.20 7.65
CA ILE A 167 7.26 -15.61 7.65
C ILE A 167 6.52 -15.88 8.95
N ARG A 168 5.22 -16.13 8.84
CA ARG A 168 4.35 -16.46 9.98
C ARG A 168 4.77 -17.80 10.60
N SER A 169 4.82 -17.83 11.92
CA SER A 169 4.92 -19.06 12.72
C SER A 169 3.81 -19.09 13.77
N ASP A 170 3.74 -20.16 14.56
CA ASP A 170 2.75 -20.29 15.64
C ASP A 170 3.04 -19.37 16.84
N GLY A 171 4.21 -18.73 16.86
CA GLY A 171 4.59 -17.77 17.89
C GLY A 171 3.96 -16.37 17.71
N PRO A 172 4.15 -15.47 18.68
CA PRO A 172 3.71 -14.08 18.60
C PRO A 172 4.26 -13.34 17.37
N TYR A 173 3.53 -12.35 16.84
CA TYR A 173 3.91 -11.55 15.67
C TYR A 173 5.35 -11.03 15.71
N ARG A 174 5.79 -10.57 16.90
CA ARG A 174 7.16 -10.03 17.10
C ARG A 174 8.27 -11.05 16.84
N THR A 175 7.98 -12.35 16.92
CA THR A 175 8.96 -13.41 16.71
C THR A 175 9.04 -13.88 15.27
N TRP A 176 8.10 -13.45 14.40
CA TRP A 176 8.10 -13.85 13.00
C TRP A 176 9.30 -13.21 12.28
N PRO A 177 10.20 -14.00 11.66
CA PRO A 177 11.33 -13.45 10.94
C PRO A 177 10.86 -12.67 9.70
N MET A 178 11.71 -11.75 9.22
CA MET A 178 11.49 -11.14 7.91
C MET A 178 11.57 -12.21 6.81
N CYS A 179 10.78 -12.06 5.75
CA CYS A 179 10.84 -12.95 4.61
C CYS A 179 12.16 -12.77 3.86
N THR A 180 12.85 -13.87 3.59
CA THR A 180 14.14 -13.91 2.85
C THR A 180 14.06 -14.75 1.58
N THR A 181 12.86 -14.90 1.01
CA THR A 181 12.59 -15.68 -0.20
C THR A 181 11.56 -14.97 -1.06
N THR A 182 11.53 -15.29 -2.35
CA THR A 182 10.52 -14.84 -3.32
C THR A 182 9.45 -15.90 -3.58
N GLU A 183 9.56 -17.06 -2.95
CA GLU A 183 8.58 -18.15 -3.08
C GLU A 183 7.22 -17.76 -2.47
N ALA A 184 6.16 -18.10 -3.19
CA ALA A 184 4.80 -17.83 -2.74
C ALA A 184 4.36 -18.88 -1.72
N SER A 185 3.74 -18.45 -0.61
CA SER A 185 3.25 -19.35 0.43
C SER A 185 2.17 -18.69 1.28
N GLU A 186 1.27 -19.49 1.85
CA GLU A 186 0.31 -19.05 2.88
C GLU A 186 0.99 -18.62 4.19
N SER A 187 2.24 -19.03 4.42
CA SER A 187 3.03 -18.59 5.57
C SER A 187 3.64 -17.20 5.38
N VAL A 188 3.66 -16.66 4.16
CA VAL A 188 4.17 -15.31 3.90
C VAL A 188 3.10 -14.30 4.31
N PHE A 189 3.45 -13.40 5.23
CA PHE A 189 2.58 -12.37 5.75
C PHE A 189 3.00 -11.01 5.19
N ALA A 190 2.23 -10.45 4.26
CA ALA A 190 2.45 -9.11 3.74
C ALA A 190 2.16 -8.07 4.82
N THR A 191 3.14 -7.20 5.13
CA THR A 191 3.03 -6.24 6.24
C THR A 191 2.29 -4.95 5.87
N GLY A 192 1.68 -4.88 4.68
CA GLY A 192 0.85 -3.76 4.24
C GLY A 192 1.58 -2.44 3.94
N VAL A 193 2.93 -2.42 4.00
CA VAL A 193 3.78 -1.25 3.75
C VAL A 193 4.63 -1.41 2.48
N SER A 194 5.16 -0.30 1.96
CA SER A 194 6.06 -0.26 0.79
C SER A 194 5.44 -0.70 -0.54
N GLY A 195 4.14 -1.00 -0.57
CA GLY A 195 3.44 -1.45 -1.77
C GLY A 195 3.06 -2.92 -1.73
N VAL A 196 1.79 -3.19 -1.99
CA VAL A 196 1.24 -4.55 -2.12
C VAL A 196 0.28 -4.59 -3.30
N ALA A 197 0.45 -5.57 -4.19
CA ALA A 197 -0.46 -5.88 -5.29
C ALA A 197 -1.40 -7.02 -4.89
N TYR A 198 -2.69 -6.82 -5.10
CA TYR A 198 -3.76 -7.75 -4.80
C TYR A 198 -4.46 -8.17 -6.10
N PRO A 199 -4.64 -9.48 -6.32
CA PRO A 199 -5.28 -9.99 -7.53
C PRO A 199 -6.81 -9.83 -7.45
N PRO A 200 -7.50 -9.71 -8.60
CA PRO A 200 -8.97 -9.58 -8.68
C PRO A 200 -9.77 -10.53 -7.80
N GLU A 201 -9.37 -11.80 -7.73
CA GLU A 201 -10.07 -12.85 -7.00
C GLU A 201 -10.11 -12.56 -5.50
N LEU A 202 -9.00 -12.05 -4.94
CA LEU A 202 -8.94 -11.64 -3.54
C LEU A 202 -9.79 -10.39 -3.28
N LEU A 203 -9.79 -9.44 -4.22
CA LEU A 203 -10.59 -8.21 -4.12
C LEU A 203 -12.09 -8.53 -4.09
N GLY A 204 -12.53 -9.49 -4.92
CA GLY A 204 -13.90 -10.01 -4.89
C GLY A 204 -14.26 -10.59 -3.52
N ALA A 205 -13.44 -11.50 -3.00
CA ALA A 205 -13.68 -12.12 -1.70
C ALA A 205 -13.71 -11.10 -0.54
N LEU A 206 -12.85 -10.07 -0.59
CA LEU A 206 -12.86 -8.97 0.37
C LEU A 206 -14.15 -8.14 0.29
N ARG A 207 -14.64 -7.88 -0.93
CA ARG A 207 -15.87 -7.12 -1.16
C ARG A 207 -17.08 -7.86 -0.59
N ASP A 208 -17.19 -9.15 -0.87
CA ASP A 208 -18.30 -10.00 -0.40
C ASP A 208 -18.35 -10.09 1.13
N ARG A 209 -17.19 -9.90 1.77
CA ARG A 209 -17.08 -9.90 3.23
C ARG A 209 -17.59 -8.60 3.87
N GLY A 210 -17.73 -7.53 3.09
CA GLY A 210 -18.23 -6.23 3.54
C GLY A 210 -17.39 -5.63 4.67
N GLU A 211 -18.06 -5.07 5.67
CA GLU A 211 -17.43 -4.28 6.73
C GLU A 211 -17.09 -5.07 7.98
N ALA A 212 -17.06 -6.39 7.93
CA ALA A 212 -16.81 -7.22 9.12
C ALA A 212 -15.44 -6.97 9.77
N PHE A 213 -14.48 -6.40 9.03
CA PHE A 213 -13.22 -5.93 9.60
C PHE A 213 -13.43 -4.86 10.68
N ALA A 214 -14.50 -4.05 10.61
CA ALA A 214 -14.74 -2.98 11.56
C ALA A 214 -14.97 -3.50 12.99
N GLU A 215 -15.51 -4.71 13.13
CA GLU A 215 -15.73 -5.34 14.44
C GLU A 215 -14.53 -6.17 14.90
N VAL A 216 -13.88 -6.88 13.96
CA VAL A 216 -12.90 -7.92 14.30
C VAL A 216 -11.46 -7.44 14.18
N CYS A 217 -11.19 -6.57 13.22
CA CYS A 217 -9.85 -6.21 12.79
C CYS A 217 -9.68 -4.70 12.48
N PRO A 218 -10.26 -3.76 13.26
CA PRO A 218 -10.44 -2.36 12.81
C PRO A 218 -9.15 -1.55 12.61
N ARG A 219 -8.02 -2.06 13.10
CA ARG A 219 -6.74 -1.33 13.18
C ARG A 219 -5.57 -2.04 12.52
N ALA A 220 -5.79 -3.21 11.94
CA ALA A 220 -4.75 -4.08 11.38
C ALA A 220 -5.25 -4.70 10.08
N ASP A 221 -5.29 -3.86 9.05
CA ASP A 221 -5.69 -4.25 7.70
C ASP A 221 -4.83 -5.37 7.12
N ASP A 222 -3.53 -5.41 7.46
CA ASP A 222 -2.61 -6.47 7.08
C ASP A 222 -3.08 -7.87 7.55
N TYR A 223 -3.58 -8.00 8.77
CA TYR A 223 -4.19 -9.24 9.27
C TYR A 223 -5.46 -9.61 8.54
N TRP A 224 -6.34 -8.64 8.30
CA TRP A 224 -7.59 -8.85 7.57
C TRP A 224 -7.31 -9.37 6.15
N LEU A 225 -6.38 -8.72 5.44
CA LEU A 225 -5.99 -9.04 4.07
C LEU A 225 -5.24 -10.37 3.99
N HIS A 226 -4.36 -10.66 4.94
CA HIS A 226 -3.66 -11.96 5.00
C HIS A 226 -4.64 -13.12 5.19
N TYR A 227 -5.57 -13.02 6.14
CA TYR A 227 -6.53 -14.10 6.36
C TYR A 227 -7.57 -14.23 5.25
N ALA A 228 -7.88 -13.15 4.54
CA ALA A 228 -8.62 -13.24 3.28
C ALA A 228 -7.87 -14.16 2.30
N ALA A 229 -6.59 -13.87 2.03
CA ALA A 229 -5.77 -14.64 1.11
C ALA A 229 -5.63 -16.12 1.51
N VAL A 230 -5.35 -16.40 2.79
CA VAL A 230 -5.29 -17.77 3.32
C VAL A 230 -6.65 -18.48 3.19
N SER A 231 -7.76 -17.79 3.45
CA SER A 231 -9.09 -18.43 3.38
C SER A 231 -9.51 -18.81 1.97
N THR A 232 -9.04 -18.05 0.97
CA THR A 232 -9.28 -18.27 -0.46
C THR A 232 -8.20 -19.11 -1.13
N GLY A 233 -7.18 -19.57 -0.39
CA GLY A 233 -6.06 -20.33 -0.95
C GLY A 233 -5.16 -19.53 -1.89
N ILE A 234 -5.17 -18.20 -1.78
CA ILE A 234 -4.33 -17.29 -2.57
C ILE A 234 -2.99 -17.14 -1.84
N PRO A 235 -1.87 -17.61 -2.41
CA PRO A 235 -0.58 -17.51 -1.75
C PRO A 235 -0.03 -16.08 -1.84
N ILE A 236 0.90 -15.77 -0.94
CA ILE A 236 1.53 -14.44 -0.86
C ILE A 236 3.02 -14.61 -1.17
N ARG A 237 3.59 -13.72 -1.98
CA ARG A 237 5.04 -13.67 -2.27
C ARG A 237 5.66 -12.33 -1.90
N GLN A 238 6.98 -12.34 -1.67
CA GLN A 238 7.78 -11.12 -1.61
C GLN A 238 8.43 -10.83 -2.97
N VAL A 239 8.52 -9.54 -3.34
CA VAL A 239 9.13 -9.10 -4.62
C VAL A 239 10.61 -9.50 -4.71
N ARG A 240 11.33 -9.42 -3.59
CA ARG A 240 12.75 -9.73 -3.45
C ARG A 240 12.98 -10.72 -2.31
N ASP A 241 14.18 -11.29 -2.23
CA ASP A 241 14.67 -12.04 -1.08
C ASP A 241 15.06 -11.16 0.12
N VAL A 242 14.81 -9.85 0.04
CA VAL A 242 15.00 -8.88 1.12
C VAL A 242 13.84 -7.89 1.17
N ALA A 243 13.37 -7.58 2.38
CA ALA A 243 12.33 -6.59 2.60
C ALA A 243 12.77 -5.19 2.15
N ALA A 244 11.90 -4.48 1.43
CA ALA A 244 12.16 -3.10 1.02
C ALA A 244 11.74 -2.08 2.10
N TYR A 245 12.66 -1.16 2.40
CA TYR A 245 12.52 -0.03 3.31
C TYR A 245 12.70 1.28 2.53
N PHE A 246 11.68 1.68 1.77
CA PHE A 246 11.72 2.94 1.04
C PHE A 246 11.73 4.14 2.00
N TRP A 247 12.37 5.22 1.57
CA TRP A 247 12.52 6.40 2.44
C TRP A 247 11.18 7.01 2.84
N PRO A 248 10.96 7.22 4.15
CA PRO A 248 9.76 7.90 4.62
C PRO A 248 9.86 9.42 4.42
N ILE A 249 8.72 10.08 4.36
CA ILE A 249 8.60 11.53 4.46
C ILE A 249 8.81 11.91 5.94
N VAL A 250 10.06 12.19 6.29
CA VAL A 250 10.57 12.36 7.68
C VAL A 250 9.77 13.36 8.52
N LEU A 251 9.21 14.41 7.91
CA LEU A 251 8.43 15.44 8.63
C LEU A 251 7.06 14.95 9.14
N VAL A 252 6.59 13.80 8.66
CA VAL A 252 5.20 13.35 8.81
C VAL A 252 5.07 11.90 9.30
N ALA A 253 6.19 11.20 9.48
CA ALA A 253 6.21 9.85 10.06
C ALA A 253 5.72 9.88 11.52
N SER A 254 4.41 9.97 11.74
CA SER A 254 3.78 9.50 12.96
C SER A 254 4.02 8.00 13.06
N ARG A 255 4.27 7.50 14.28
CA ARG A 255 4.32 6.07 14.58
C ARG A 255 3.15 5.40 13.87
N GLY A 256 3.43 4.39 13.03
CA GLY A 256 2.39 3.50 12.55
C GLY A 256 1.62 2.91 13.73
N LEU A 257 0.47 2.30 13.47
CA LEU A 257 -0.38 1.64 14.48
C LEU A 257 0.31 0.49 15.26
N TRP A 258 1.61 0.28 15.05
CA TRP A 258 2.45 -0.65 15.77
C TRP A 258 2.75 -0.15 17.18
N ASP A 259 2.22 -0.85 18.17
CA ASP A 259 2.36 -0.56 19.61
C ASP A 259 3.77 -0.84 20.18
N GLY A 260 4.70 -1.35 19.36
CA GLY A 260 6.04 -1.73 19.79
C GLY A 260 6.16 -3.17 20.30
N SER A 261 5.05 -3.77 20.71
CA SER A 261 5.01 -5.11 21.33
C SER A 261 4.38 -6.17 20.43
N GLY A 262 3.58 -5.79 19.43
CA GLY A 262 2.80 -6.70 18.59
C GLY A 262 1.59 -7.30 19.30
N THR A 263 1.34 -6.91 20.55
CA THR A 263 0.29 -7.49 21.40
C THR A 263 -1.11 -7.23 20.88
N ALA A 264 -1.35 -6.06 20.31
CA ALA A 264 -2.65 -5.75 19.68
C ALA A 264 -2.91 -6.65 18.46
N ASN A 265 -1.88 -6.97 17.68
CA ASN A 265 -1.97 -7.83 16.51
C ASN A 265 -2.24 -9.29 16.91
N ASP A 266 -1.51 -9.79 17.91
CA ASP A 266 -1.70 -11.15 18.42
C ASP A 266 -3.09 -11.37 19.02
N ALA A 267 -3.65 -10.35 19.69
CA ALA A 267 -4.97 -10.41 20.31
C ALA A 267 -6.12 -10.59 19.31
N ILE A 268 -5.96 -10.10 18.07
CA ILE A 268 -7.01 -10.18 17.04
C ILE A 268 -6.80 -11.33 16.05
N ALA A 269 -5.61 -11.94 16.02
CA ALA A 269 -5.23 -12.92 15.00
C ALA A 269 -6.19 -14.13 14.94
N ALA A 270 -6.44 -14.77 16.09
CA ALA A 270 -7.30 -15.94 16.16
C ALA A 270 -8.76 -15.62 15.77
N ARG A 271 -9.30 -14.51 16.28
CA ARG A 271 -10.67 -14.08 15.96
C ARG A 271 -10.80 -13.74 14.48
N THR A 272 -9.81 -13.06 13.89
CA THR A 272 -9.79 -12.72 12.46
C THR A 272 -9.75 -13.97 11.60
N ARG A 273 -8.88 -14.94 11.92
CA ARG A 273 -8.80 -16.23 11.24
C ARG A 273 -10.12 -17.00 11.28
N GLN A 274 -10.71 -17.16 12.46
CA GLN A 274 -11.99 -17.85 12.64
C GLN A 274 -13.12 -17.17 11.86
N THR A 275 -13.10 -15.83 11.86
CA THR A 275 -14.07 -15.00 11.13
C THR A 275 -14.04 -15.25 9.62
N TRP A 276 -12.88 -15.54 9.04
CA TRP A 276 -12.76 -15.94 7.64
C TRP A 276 -13.12 -17.41 7.41
N GLN A 277 -12.70 -18.31 8.30
CA GLN A 277 -13.01 -19.75 8.21
C GLN A 277 -14.52 -20.04 8.29
N ASN A 278 -15.24 -19.35 9.17
CA ASN A 278 -16.68 -19.51 9.32
C ASN A 278 -17.47 -19.09 8.06
N PHE A 279 -16.88 -18.26 7.20
CA PHE A 279 -17.51 -17.83 5.95
C PHE A 279 -17.37 -18.87 4.86
N ARG A 280 -16.19 -19.50 4.76
CA ARG A 280 -15.95 -20.62 3.84
C ARG A 280 -16.92 -21.78 4.07
N ASN A 281 -17.35 -22.00 5.30
CA ASN A 281 -18.22 -23.12 5.68
C ASN A 281 -19.72 -22.80 5.62
N ARG A 282 -20.15 -21.64 5.09
CA ARG A 282 -21.58 -21.35 4.91
C ARG A 282 -22.12 -22.10 3.68
N PRO A 283 -23.22 -22.85 3.80
CA PRO A 283 -23.84 -23.51 2.64
C PRO A 283 -24.37 -22.46 1.66
N GLY A 284 -23.88 -22.50 0.42
CA GLY A 284 -24.29 -21.60 -0.68
C GLY A 284 -23.18 -20.79 -1.37
N ALA A 285 -21.90 -21.09 -1.14
CA ALA A 285 -20.75 -20.45 -1.79
C ALA A 285 -20.12 -21.29 -2.93
N GLU A 286 -20.87 -22.23 -3.51
CA GLU A 286 -20.53 -22.93 -4.77
C GLU A 286 -21.42 -22.43 -5.92
#